data_AF-A0A564TIK0-F1
#
_entry.id   AF-A0A564TIK0-F1
#
_cell.length_a   1.000
_cell.length_b   1.000
_cell.length_c   1.000
_cell.angle_alpha   90.00
_cell.angle_beta   90.00
_cell.angle_gamma   90.00
#
_symmetry.space_group_name_H-M   'P 1'
#
loop_
_entity.id
_entity.type
_entity.pdbx_description
1 polymer ?
#
loop_
_entity_poly.entity_id
_entity_poly.type
_entity_poly.pdbx_seq_one_letter_code
_entity_poly.pdbx_strand_id
1 'polypeptide(L)' 'MQIEKILNNNVVQAMDNDVEYIVMGKGLGFQKKVGETVDKEKIEKIFVLENPETEAKWTCVYVDLSDAEMQFF' A
#
# COMPACT_ATOMS: atom_id res chain seq x y z
N MET A 1 -4.06 -0.32 -11.72
CA MET A 1 -3.91 -0.48 -10.26
C MET A 1 -5.12 0.14 -9.61
N GLN A 2 -6.03 -0.70 -9.16
CA GLN A 2 -7.26 -0.32 -8.48
C GLN A 2 -7.12 -0.60 -6.99
N ILE A 3 -7.56 0.32 -6.13
CA ILE A 3 -7.50 0.17 -4.68
C ILE A 3 -8.47 -0.92 -4.25
N GLU A 4 -7.96 -2.00 -3.68
CA GLU A 4 -8.74 -3.09 -3.08
C GLU A 4 -8.98 -2.82 -1.59
N LYS A 5 -7.99 -2.22 -0.91
CA LYS A 5 -8.07 -1.94 0.53
C LYS A 5 -7.23 -0.72 0.89
N ILE A 6 -7.72 0.07 1.85
CA ILE A 6 -6.97 1.21 2.39
C ILE A 6 -6.41 0.76 3.74
N LEU A 7 -5.09 0.76 3.89
CA LEU A 7 -4.41 0.33 5.11
C LEU A 7 -4.13 1.52 6.04
N ASN A 8 -3.72 2.65 5.48
CA ASN A 8 -3.52 3.94 6.17
C ASN A 8 -3.72 5.09 5.16
N ASN A 9 -3.75 6.34 5.63
CA ASN A 9 -3.76 7.57 4.83
C ASN A 9 -2.65 7.62 3.77
N ASN A 10 -1.53 6.95 4.01
CA ASN A 10 -0.39 6.91 3.09
C ASN A 10 -0.17 5.54 2.44
N VAL A 11 -0.92 4.50 2.84
CA VAL A 11 -0.69 3.12 2.39
C VAL A 11 -1.99 2.51 1.93
N VAL A 12 -2.03 2.06 0.67
CA VAL A 12 -3.18 1.37 0.09
C VAL A 12 -2.72 0.06 -0.54
N GLN A 13 -3.58 -0.95 -0.45
CA GLN A 13 -3.44 -2.17 -1.20
C GLN A 13 -4.22 -2.01 -2.50
N ALA A 14 -3.56 -2.32 -3.61
CA ALA A 14 -4.12 -2.22 -4.93
C ALA A 14 -3.89 -3.51 -5.71
N MET A 15 -4.76 -3.79 -6.67
CA MET A 15 -4.62 -4.93 -7.57
C MET A 15 -4.51 -4.44 -9.02
N ASP A 16 -3.67 -5.10 -9.79
CA ASP A 16 -3.50 -4.88 -11.22
C ASP A 16 -3.14 -6.20 -11.90
N ASN A 17 -3.87 -6.59 -12.96
CA ASN A 17 -3.62 -7.82 -13.71
C ASN A 17 -3.45 -9.08 -12.83
N ASP A 18 -4.35 -9.27 -11.85
CA ASP A 18 -4.32 -10.36 -10.85
C ASP A 18 -3.09 -10.37 -9.92
N VAL A 19 -2.28 -9.30 -9.94
CA VAL A 19 -1.16 -9.11 -9.03
C VAL A 19 -1.56 -8.11 -7.95
N GLU A 20 -1.29 -8.46 -6.70
CA GLU A 20 -1.51 -7.58 -5.55
C GLU A 20 -0.29 -6.69 -5.31
N TYR A 21 -0.56 -5.45 -4.93
CA TYR A 21 0.44 -4.43 -4.68
C TYR A 21 0.14 -3.70 -3.38
N ILE A 22 1.18 -3.44 -2.59
CA ILE A 22 1.14 -2.47 -1.50
C ILE A 22 1.77 -1.19 -2.00
N VAL A 23 0.97 -0.13 -2.08
CA VAL A 23 1.39 1.16 -2.60
C VAL A 23 1.45 2.15 -1.44
N MET A 24 2.60 2.81 -1.32
CA MET A 24 2.87 3.81 -0.31
C MET A 24 3.10 5.16 -0.98
N GLY A 25 2.56 6.21 -0.39
CA GLY A 25 2.71 7.56 -0.89
C GLY A 25 1.98 8.58 -0.02
N LYS A 26 2.51 9.79 0.05
CA LYS A 26 1.93 10.87 0.85
C LYS A 26 0.48 11.19 0.46
N GLY A 27 -0.46 10.89 1.36
CA GLY A 27 -1.89 11.14 1.16
C GLY A 27 -2.55 10.26 0.10
N LEU A 28 -1.96 9.10 -0.22
CA LEU A 28 -2.47 8.18 -1.25
C LEU A 28 -3.83 7.55 -0.87
N GLY A 29 -4.03 7.26 0.41
CA GLY A 29 -5.31 6.78 0.98
C GLY A 29 -6.21 7.91 1.48
N PHE A 30 -5.70 9.14 1.58
CA PHE A 30 -6.47 10.28 2.09
C PHE A 30 -7.55 10.72 1.09
N GLN A 31 -8.82 10.60 1.50
CA GLN A 31 -10.02 10.82 0.66
C GLN A 31 -10.18 9.88 -0.54
N LYS A 32 -9.45 8.77 -0.60
CA LYS A 32 -9.68 7.71 -1.59
C LYS A 32 -10.67 6.68 -1.09
N LYS A 33 -11.32 5.98 -2.03
CA LYS A 33 -12.24 4.87 -1.75
C LYS A 33 -11.76 3.58 -2.40
N VAL A 34 -12.12 2.46 -1.79
CA VAL A 34 -11.98 1.13 -2.40
C VAL A 34 -12.74 1.13 -3.73
N GLY A 35 -12.09 0.59 -4.77
CA GLY A 35 -12.57 0.60 -6.14
C GLY A 35 -12.05 1.76 -7.00
N GLU A 36 -11.43 2.79 -6.42
CA GLU A 36 -10.79 3.84 -7.21
C GLU A 36 -9.42 3.43 -7.74
N THR A 37 -8.98 4.06 -8.83
CA THR A 37 -7.61 3.94 -9.30
C THR A 37 -6.63 4.68 -8.39
N VAL A 38 -5.47 4.04 -8.18
CA VAL A 38 -4.34 4.63 -7.47
C VAL A 38 -3.76 5.77 -8.33
N ASP A 39 -3.56 6.92 -7.69
CA ASP A 39 -2.92 8.07 -8.32
C ASP A 39 -1.41 7.84 -8.38
N LYS A 40 -0.89 7.57 -9.59
CA LYS A 40 0.52 7.22 -9.80
C LYS A 40 1.47 8.36 -9.46
N GLU A 41 1.02 9.61 -9.51
CA GLU A 41 1.86 10.78 -9.21
C GLU A 41 2.14 10.94 -7.72
N LYS A 42 1.28 10.35 -6.87
CA LYS A 42 1.43 10.37 -5.41
C LYS A 42 2.17 9.16 -4.87
N ILE A 43 2.54 8.21 -5.74
CA ILE A 43 3.24 7.00 -5.34
C ILE A 43 4.69 7.34 -5.04
N GLU A 44 5.13 7.01 -3.83
CA GLU A 44 6.55 7.07 -3.46
C GLU A 44 7.19 5.69 -3.52
N LYS A 45 6.43 4.64 -3.18
CA LYS A 45 6.94 3.26 -3.17
C LYS A 45 5.85 2.26 -3.56
N ILE A 46 6.22 1.27 -4.36
CA ILE A 46 5.35 0.16 -4.75
C ILE A 46 6.04 -1.14 -4.33
N PHE A 47 5.29 -2.00 -3.67
CA PHE A 47 5.68 -3.36 -3.37
C PHE A 47 4.74 -4.30 -4.11
N VAL A 48 5.30 -5.31 -4.77
CA VAL A 48 4.56 -6.38 -5.44
C VAL A 48 4.46 -7.52 -4.47
N LEU A 49 3.24 -8.01 -4.21
CA LEU A 49 3.02 -9.22 -3.43
C LEU A 49 3.04 -10.40 -4.41
N GLU A 50 4.19 -11.05 -4.54
CA GLU A 50 4.46 -12.11 -5.51
C GLU A 50 4.72 -13.47 -4.81
N ASN A 51 3.99 -13.77 -3.73
CA ASN A 51 3.73 -15.12 -3.22
C ASN A 51 2.99 -15.06 -1.86
N PRO A 52 1.84 -15.73 -1.70
CA PRO A 52 1.06 -15.68 -0.46
C PRO A 52 1.78 -16.31 0.77
N GLU A 53 2.75 -17.20 0.55
CA GLU A 53 3.37 -18.00 1.62
C GLU A 53 4.54 -17.30 2.34
N THR A 54 5.28 -16.43 1.64
CA THR A 54 6.46 -15.75 2.20
C THR A 54 6.15 -14.31 2.63
N GLU A 55 5.07 -13.70 2.09
CA GLU A 55 4.90 -12.25 2.13
C GLU A 55 3.88 -11.72 3.13
N ALA A 56 3.02 -12.57 3.69
CA ALA A 56 2.09 -12.21 4.76
C ALA A 56 2.81 -11.62 6.01
N LYS A 57 4.10 -11.92 6.16
CA LYS A 57 4.94 -11.40 7.23
C LYS A 57 5.23 -9.89 7.08
N TRP A 58 5.32 -9.38 5.86
CA TRP A 58 5.67 -7.97 5.60
C TRP A 58 4.47 -7.04 5.75
N THR A 59 3.28 -7.49 5.36
CA THR A 59 2.03 -6.73 5.57
C THR A 59 1.81 -6.43 7.05
N CYS A 60 2.14 -7.36 7.95
CA CYS A 60 2.06 -7.16 9.39
C CYS A 60 3.09 -6.14 9.90
N VAL A 61 4.35 -6.27 9.47
CA VAL A 61 5.44 -5.36 9.90
C VAL A 61 5.17 -3.91 9.54
N TYR A 62 4.63 -3.63 8.35
CA TYR A 62 4.38 -2.25 7.91
C TYR A 62 3.12 -1.61 8.49
N VAL A 63 2.09 -2.41 8.80
CA VAL A 63 0.86 -1.90 9.44
C VAL A 63 1.10 -1.60 10.93
N ASP A 64 2.07 -2.27 11.55
CA ASP A 64 2.40 -2.10 12.97
C ASP A 64 3.46 -1.01 13.23
N LEU A 65 4.23 -0.60 12.21
CA LEU A 65 5.12 0.56 12.26
C LEU A 65 4.29 1.86 12.32
N SER A 66 3.75 2.11 13.51
CA SER A 66 3.13 3.36 13.92
C SER A 66 4.10 4.52 13.63
N ASP A 67 3.56 5.63 13.15
CA ASP A 67 4.12 6.87 12.57
C ASP A 67 5.53 7.39 13.01
N ALA A 68 6.17 6.86 14.05
CA ALA A 68 7.47 7.29 14.56
C ALA A 68 8.68 6.73 13.78
N GLU A 69 8.59 5.54 13.20
CA GLU A 69 9.77 4.83 12.65
C GLU A 69 10.01 5.08 11.15
N MET A 70 9.05 5.64 10.41
CA MET A 70 9.21 5.94 8.98
C MET A 70 10.04 7.21 8.69
N GLN A 71 10.49 7.94 9.72
CA GLN A 71 11.36 9.13 9.55
C GLN A 71 12.86 8.81 9.33
N PHE A 72 13.26 7.53 9.36
CA PHE A 72 14.67 7.13 9.30
C PHE A 72 15.09 6.38 8.03
N PHE A 73 14.25 6.35 6.98
CA PHE A 73 14.62 5.77 5.67
C PHE A 73 14.46 6.75 4.52
#